data_AF-A0AAV2S7U2-F1
#
_entry.id   AF-A0AAV2S7U2-F1
#
_cell.length_a   1.000
_cell.length_b   1.000
_cell.length_c   1.000
_cell.angle_alpha   90.00
_cell.angle_beta   90.00
_cell.angle_gamma   90.00
#
_symmetry.space_group_name_H-M   'P 1'
#
loop_
_entity.id
_entity.type
_entity.pdbx_description
1 polymer ?
#
loop_
_entity_poly.entity_id
_entity_poly.type
_entity_poly.pdbx_seq_one_letter_code
_entity_poly.pdbx_strand_id
1 'polypeptide(L)'
;DLIKHQRTHTGDKPYQCDQCEKVFSHNGNLRIHQRTHTGEKPYKCNHCSKAFSYKNNLIYHVRTHTGGKPYQCNQCDKAFSQVSDLIKHQRTHTGDKPYQCDQCEKVFSQNGSLTRHKITHTGEKPYECNQCSKAFSY
;
A
#
# COMPACT_ATOMS: atom_id res chain seq x y z
N ASP A 1 25.40 10.35 8.14
CA ASP A 1 26.03 10.97 6.96
C ASP A 1 25.13 12.12 6.50
N LEU A 2 25.55 13.35 6.81
CA LEU A 2 24.77 14.58 6.63
C LEU A 2 24.37 14.79 5.16
N ILE A 3 25.25 14.41 4.22
CA ILE A 3 25.01 14.55 2.78
C ILE A 3 23.81 13.72 2.34
N LYS A 4 23.71 12.47 2.84
CA LYS A 4 22.57 11.60 2.56
C LYS A 4 21.26 12.15 3.10
N HIS A 5 21.29 12.77 4.29
CA HIS A 5 20.10 13.40 4.88
C HIS A 5 19.68 14.65 4.08
N GLN A 6 20.63 15.50 3.67
CA GLN A 6 20.33 16.72 2.91
C GLN A 6 19.55 16.44 1.60
N ARG A 7 19.80 15.29 0.95
CA ARG A 7 19.05 14.86 -0.24
C ARG A 7 17.54 14.76 -0.04
N THR A 8 17.07 14.55 1.20
CA THR A 8 15.63 14.51 1.48
C THR A 8 14.99 15.90 1.45
N HIS A 9 15.76 16.96 1.68
CA HIS A 9 15.29 18.35 1.62
C HIS A 9 15.39 18.92 0.21
N THR A 10 16.46 18.60 -0.51
CA THR A 10 16.71 19.13 -1.86
C THR A 10 15.96 18.37 -2.95
N GLY A 11 15.48 17.15 -2.65
CA GLY A 11 14.88 16.27 -3.66
C GLY A 11 15.91 15.63 -4.60
N ASP A 12 17.21 15.77 -4.31
CA ASP A 12 18.29 15.15 -5.08
C ASP A 12 18.17 13.62 -5.09
N LYS A 13 18.09 13.04 -6.29
CA LYS A 13 17.88 11.61 -6.52
C LYS A 13 18.88 11.08 -7.57
N PRO A 14 20.16 10.95 -7.21
CA PRO A 14 21.22 10.66 -8.18
C PRO A 14 21.22 9.22 -8.69
N TYR A 15 20.41 8.33 -8.10
CA TYR A 15 20.39 6.91 -8.46
C TYR A 15 19.18 6.59 -9.34
N GLN A 16 19.41 6.46 -10.64
CA GLN A 16 18.38 6.12 -11.62
C GLN A 16 18.31 4.60 -11.87
N CYS A 17 17.09 4.08 -12.07
CA CYS A 17 16.89 2.72 -12.55
C CYS A 17 17.17 2.63 -14.05
N ASP A 18 17.85 1.58 -14.46
CA ASP A 18 18.15 1.25 -15.86
C ASP A 18 16.96 0.64 -16.61
N GLN A 19 15.98 0.08 -15.89
CA GLN A 19 14.82 -0.62 -16.44
C GLN A 19 13.53 0.21 -16.39
N CYS A 20 13.53 1.37 -15.73
CA CYS A 20 12.41 2.31 -15.73
C CYS A 20 12.85 3.73 -15.33
N GLU A 21 11.97 4.70 -15.46
CA GLU A 21 12.26 6.13 -15.20
C GLU A 21 12.37 6.49 -13.70
N LYS A 22 12.32 5.52 -12.79
CA LYS A 22 12.35 5.79 -11.35
C LYS A 22 13.75 6.18 -10.87
N VAL A 23 13.79 7.23 -10.05
CA VAL A 23 15.01 7.76 -9.43
C VAL A 23 14.93 7.71 -7.90
N PHE A 24 16.08 7.53 -7.24
CA PHE A 24 16.20 7.31 -5.80
C PHE A 24 17.30 8.20 -5.19
N SER A 25 17.08 8.66 -3.95
CA SER A 25 18.06 9.44 -3.16
C SER A 25 19.19 8.60 -2.56
N HIS A 26 18.97 7.28 -2.47
CA HIS A 26 19.91 6.32 -1.90
C HIS A 26 20.06 5.09 -2.80
N ASN A 27 21.31 4.65 -3.00
CA ASN A 27 21.62 3.45 -3.78
C ASN A 27 20.94 2.18 -3.20
N GLY A 28 20.86 2.08 -1.87
CA GLY A 28 20.15 0.96 -1.23
C GLY A 28 18.68 0.86 -1.65
N ASN A 29 18.01 2.00 -1.85
CA ASN A 29 16.62 2.02 -2.32
C ASN A 29 16.51 1.62 -3.79
N LEU A 30 17.45 2.05 -4.64
CA LEU A 30 17.53 1.60 -6.03
C LEU A 30 17.71 0.07 -6.09
N ARG A 31 18.66 -0.50 -5.33
CA ARG A 31 18.90 -1.94 -5.29
C ARG A 31 17.67 -2.74 -4.84
N ILE A 32 16.96 -2.24 -3.83
CA ILE A 32 15.71 -2.87 -3.40
C ILE A 32 14.63 -2.74 -4.47
N HIS A 33 14.53 -1.58 -5.14
CA HIS A 33 13.61 -1.40 -6.24
C HIS A 33 13.89 -2.34 -7.41
N GLN A 34 15.15 -2.59 -7.78
CA GLN A 34 15.51 -3.52 -8.86
C GLN A 34 14.91 -4.92 -8.67
N ARG A 35 14.62 -5.33 -7.42
CA ARG A 35 13.90 -6.57 -7.12
C ARG A 35 12.49 -6.64 -7.72
N THR A 36 11.86 -5.50 -8.00
CA THR A 36 10.55 -5.46 -8.66
C THR A 36 10.65 -5.85 -10.14
N HIS A 37 11.82 -5.69 -10.75
CA HIS A 37 12.06 -6.13 -12.11
C HIS A 37 12.56 -7.58 -12.17
N THR A 38 13.47 -7.97 -11.28
CA THR A 38 14.04 -9.32 -11.27
C THR A 38 13.13 -10.36 -10.61
N GLY A 39 12.13 -9.93 -9.83
CA GLY A 39 11.30 -10.81 -9.02
C GLY A 39 12.01 -11.39 -7.78
N GLU A 40 13.22 -10.92 -7.46
CA GLU A 40 14.00 -11.41 -6.32
C GLU A 40 13.21 -11.22 -5.00
N LYS A 41 13.10 -12.30 -4.23
CA LYS A 41 12.39 -12.34 -2.95
C LYS A 41 13.26 -13.00 -1.87
N PRO A 42 14.26 -12.28 -1.31
CA PRO A 42 15.25 -12.86 -0.40
C PRO A 42 14.65 -13.29 0.95
N TYR A 43 13.53 -12.69 1.35
CA TYR A 43 12.97 -12.86 2.68
C TYR A 43 11.88 -13.94 2.66
N LYS A 44 12.28 -15.18 2.97
CA LYS A 44 11.39 -16.34 2.99
C LYS A 44 10.63 -16.43 4.32
N CYS A 45 9.36 -16.84 4.26
CA CYS A 45 8.56 -17.15 5.44
C CYS A 45 8.89 -18.56 5.94
N ASN A 46 9.04 -18.71 7.26
CA ASN A 46 9.31 -20.03 7.86
C ASN A 46 8.04 -20.83 8.16
N HIS A 47 6.85 -20.23 7.99
CA HIS A 47 5.55 -20.89 8.20
C HIS A 47 4.85 -21.32 6.91
N CYS A 48 5.30 -20.83 5.74
CA CYS A 48 4.71 -21.17 4.44
C CYS A 48 5.69 -20.85 3.29
N SER A 49 5.37 -21.29 2.08
CA SER A 49 6.24 -21.10 0.89
C SER A 49 6.33 -19.66 0.35
N LYS A 50 5.71 -18.68 1.02
CA LYS A 50 5.73 -17.27 0.56
C LYS A 50 7.09 -16.63 0.84
N ALA A 51 7.55 -15.81 -0.09
CA ALA A 51 8.76 -15.00 0.03
C ALA A 51 8.49 -13.55 -0.39
N PHE A 52 9.29 -12.62 0.15
CA PHE A 52 9.09 -11.17 0.01
C PHE A 52 10.38 -10.48 -0.43
N SER A 53 10.24 -9.40 -1.20
CA SER A 53 11.36 -8.56 -1.65
C SER A 53 11.82 -7.56 -0.58
N TYR A 54 11.00 -7.34 0.46
CA TYR A 54 11.28 -6.44 1.58
C TYR A 54 11.12 -7.16 2.93
N LYS A 55 12.02 -6.88 3.89
CA LYS A 55 12.03 -7.52 5.21
C LYS A 55 10.80 -7.17 6.04
N ASN A 56 10.36 -5.91 6.04
CA ASN A 56 9.17 -5.47 6.76
C ASN A 56 7.90 -6.18 6.25
N ASN A 57 7.80 -6.44 4.94
CA ASN A 57 6.67 -7.20 4.38
C ASN A 57 6.65 -8.64 4.91
N LEU A 58 7.81 -9.29 5.05
CA LEU A 58 7.89 -10.59 5.72
C LEU A 58 7.43 -10.48 7.18
N ILE A 59 7.88 -9.46 7.94
CA ILE A 59 7.47 -9.28 9.34
C ILE A 59 5.95 -9.11 9.46
N TYR A 60 5.33 -8.28 8.62
CA TYR A 60 3.88 -8.10 8.60
C TYR A 60 3.15 -9.39 8.21
N HIS A 61 3.71 -10.13 7.26
CA HIS A 61 3.16 -11.43 6.88
C HIS A 61 3.25 -12.47 8.01
N VAL A 62 4.36 -12.55 8.74
CA VAL A 62 4.50 -13.50 9.86
C VAL A 62 3.42 -13.25 10.92
N ARG A 63 2.99 -12.00 11.13
CA ARG A 63 1.87 -11.68 12.03
C ARG A 63 0.55 -12.32 11.62
N THR A 64 0.36 -12.71 10.35
CA THR A 64 -0.83 -13.46 9.93
C THR A 64 -0.82 -14.91 10.38
N HIS A 65 0.37 -15.47 10.66
CA HIS A 65 0.52 -16.83 11.21
C HIS A 65 0.41 -16.81 12.74
N THR A 66 1.05 -15.84 13.39
CA THR A 66 1.09 -15.76 14.86
C THR A 66 -0.11 -15.05 15.48
N GLY A 67 -0.93 -14.37 14.68
CA GLY A 67 -2.00 -13.51 15.19
C GLY A 67 -1.51 -12.20 15.82
N GLY A 68 -0.22 -11.85 15.63
CA GLY A 68 0.39 -10.67 16.26
C GLY A 68 -0.28 -9.35 15.86
N LYS A 69 -0.95 -8.70 16.83
CA LYS A 69 -1.64 -7.42 16.66
C LYS A 69 -1.10 -6.36 17.63
N PRO A 70 0.11 -5.83 17.38
CA PRO A 70 0.79 -4.93 18.33
C PRO A 70 0.16 -3.53 18.41
N TYR A 71 -0.75 -3.17 17.50
CA TYR A 71 -1.31 -1.83 17.43
C TYR A 71 -2.75 -1.83 17.95
N GLN A 72 -2.92 -1.43 19.20
CA GLN A 72 -4.23 -1.37 19.87
C GLN A 72 -4.93 -0.04 19.59
N CYS A 73 -6.24 -0.08 19.38
CA CYS A 73 -7.08 1.11 19.37
C CYS A 73 -7.26 1.62 20.81
N ASN A 74 -7.16 2.93 21.01
CA ASN A 74 -7.39 3.56 22.31
C ASN A 74 -8.86 3.87 22.60
N GLN A 75 -9.76 3.64 21.63
CA GLN A 75 -11.19 3.95 21.71
C GLN A 75 -12.07 2.69 21.70
N CYS A 76 -11.51 1.50 21.46
CA CYS A 76 -12.20 0.21 21.56
C CYS A 76 -11.20 -0.95 21.66
N ASP A 77 -11.68 -2.17 21.91
CA ASP A 77 -10.83 -3.36 22.13
C ASP A 77 -10.19 -3.94 20.85
N LYS A 78 -10.29 -3.24 19.72
CA LYS A 78 -9.75 -3.72 18.45
C LYS A 78 -8.24 -3.49 18.38
N ALA A 79 -7.52 -4.51 17.90
CA ALA A 79 -6.09 -4.45 17.64
C ALA A 79 -5.75 -4.89 16.21
N PHE A 80 -4.68 -4.31 15.65
CA PHE A 80 -4.29 -4.43 14.25
C PHE A 80 -2.85 -4.91 14.11
N SER A 81 -2.57 -5.63 13.02
CA SER A 81 -1.23 -6.11 12.69
C SER A 81 -0.34 -5.03 12.05
N GLN A 82 -0.93 -3.93 11.55
CA GLN A 82 -0.24 -2.80 10.93
C GLN A 82 -0.76 -1.44 11.47
N VAL A 83 0.13 -0.46 11.58
CA VAL A 83 -0.23 0.91 12.02
C VAL A 83 -1.20 1.57 11.05
N SER A 84 -0.99 1.39 9.76
CA SER A 84 -1.84 1.95 8.71
C SER A 84 -3.29 1.49 8.85
N ASP A 85 -3.51 0.25 9.26
CA ASP A 85 -4.87 -0.29 9.46
C ASP A 85 -5.50 0.25 10.75
N LEU A 86 -4.71 0.47 11.81
CA LEU A 86 -5.17 1.20 12.99
C LEU A 86 -5.58 2.63 12.65
N ILE A 87 -4.77 3.38 11.89
CA ILE A 87 -5.09 4.76 11.49
C ILE A 87 -6.38 4.81 10.65
N LYS A 88 -6.53 3.89 9.67
CA LYS A 88 -7.78 3.78 8.90
C LYS A 88 -8.97 3.45 9.79
N HIS A 89 -8.79 2.56 10.76
CA HIS A 89 -9.84 2.21 11.71
C HIS A 89 -10.20 3.39 12.60
N GLN A 90 -9.26 4.19 13.08
CA GLN A 90 -9.55 5.35 13.92
C GLN A 90 -10.51 6.33 13.26
N ARG A 91 -10.53 6.43 11.91
CA ARG A 91 -11.52 7.21 11.17
C ARG A 91 -12.97 6.76 11.40
N THR A 92 -13.21 5.53 11.82
CA THR A 92 -14.57 5.06 12.17
C THR A 92 -15.05 5.65 13.48
N HIS A 93 -14.15 6.10 14.35
CA HIS A 93 -14.52 6.80 15.58
C HIS A 93 -14.64 8.30 15.37
N THR A 94 -13.72 8.90 14.62
CA THR A 94 -13.73 10.36 14.38
C THR A 94 -14.73 10.80 13.32
N GLY A 95 -15.19 9.88 12.46
CA GLY A 95 -16.00 10.22 11.29
C GLY A 95 -15.20 10.88 10.16
N ASP A 96 -13.86 10.91 10.26
CA ASP A 96 -12.98 11.53 9.27
C ASP A 96 -13.13 10.88 7.88
N LYS A 97 -13.40 11.71 6.88
CA LYS A 97 -13.63 11.32 5.47
C LYS A 97 -12.82 12.21 4.54
N PRO A 98 -11.49 12.03 4.47
CA PRO A 98 -10.59 12.96 3.79
C PRO A 98 -10.65 12.85 2.26
N TYR A 99 -11.39 11.88 1.71
CA TYR A 99 -11.45 11.65 0.27
C TYR A 99 -12.79 12.10 -0.29
N GLN A 100 -12.82 13.25 -0.94
CA GLN A 100 -14.01 13.81 -1.60
C GLN A 100 -14.05 13.44 -3.09
N CYS A 101 -15.25 13.16 -3.60
CA CYS A 101 -15.47 13.03 -5.04
C CYS A 101 -15.44 14.41 -5.72
N ASP A 102 -14.77 14.48 -6.86
CA ASP A 102 -14.70 15.67 -7.72
C ASP A 102 -15.94 15.86 -8.59
N GLN A 103 -16.75 14.81 -8.76
CA GLN A 103 -17.94 14.81 -9.60
C GLN A 103 -19.25 14.87 -8.79
N CYS A 104 -19.20 14.69 -7.47
CA CYS A 104 -20.35 14.89 -6.58
C CYS A 104 -19.90 15.16 -5.14
N GLU A 105 -20.83 15.50 -4.24
CA GLU A 105 -20.51 15.87 -2.85
C GLU A 105 -20.17 14.68 -1.92
N LYS A 106 -20.12 13.44 -2.44
CA LYS A 106 -19.86 12.26 -1.61
C LYS A 106 -18.42 12.25 -1.10
N VAL A 107 -18.29 12.00 0.20
CA VAL A 107 -17.00 11.86 0.91
C VAL A 107 -16.81 10.46 1.47
N PHE A 108 -15.55 10.01 1.52
CA PHE A 108 -15.16 8.65 1.91
C PHE A 108 -14.01 8.66 2.92
N SER A 109 -13.99 7.67 3.81
CA SER A 109 -12.90 7.47 4.78
C SER A 109 -11.68 6.77 4.19
N GLN A 110 -11.81 6.18 2.99
CA GLN A 110 -10.74 5.45 2.31
C GLN A 110 -10.69 5.78 0.81
N ASN A 111 -9.47 5.93 0.28
CA ASN A 111 -9.25 6.22 -1.13
C ASN A 111 -9.83 5.13 -2.06
N GLY A 112 -9.66 3.84 -1.71
CA GLY A 112 -10.21 2.76 -2.53
C GLY A 112 -11.72 2.80 -2.67
N SER A 113 -12.43 3.26 -1.63
CA SER A 113 -13.88 3.48 -1.70
C SER A 113 -14.23 4.63 -2.64
N LEU A 114 -13.46 5.72 -2.64
CA LEU A 114 -13.60 6.82 -3.60
C LEU A 114 -13.30 6.33 -5.02
N THR A 115 -12.20 5.62 -5.26
CA THR A 115 -11.84 5.09 -6.59
C THR A 115 -12.95 4.22 -7.15
N ARG A 116 -13.47 3.29 -6.34
CA ARG A 116 -14.62 2.47 -6.75
C ARG A 116 -15.86 3.32 -7.02
N HIS A 117 -16.14 4.31 -6.19
CA HIS A 117 -17.25 5.22 -6.43
C HIS A 117 -17.11 5.99 -7.75
N LYS A 118 -15.91 6.44 -8.13
CA LYS A 118 -15.72 7.17 -9.40
C LYS A 118 -16.14 6.36 -10.62
N ILE A 119 -16.01 5.02 -10.57
CA ILE A 119 -16.47 4.12 -11.65
C ILE A 119 -17.97 4.31 -11.91
N THR A 120 -18.78 4.59 -10.88
CA THR A 120 -20.23 4.79 -11.05
C THR A 120 -20.59 6.01 -11.89
N HIS A 121 -19.70 7.00 -11.99
CA HIS A 121 -19.93 8.17 -12.86
C HIS A 121 -19.51 7.90 -14.30
N THR A 122 -18.42 7.15 -14.48
CA THR A 122 -17.91 6.80 -15.82
C THR A 122 -18.72 5.72 -16.52
N GLY A 123 -19.42 4.87 -15.76
CA GLY A 123 -20.10 3.68 -16.28
C GLY A 123 -19.13 2.56 -16.72
N GLU A 124 -17.82 2.71 -16.47
CA GLU A 124 -16.83 1.68 -16.77
C GLU A 124 -17.18 0.37 -16.05
N LYS A 125 -16.90 -0.74 -16.72
CA LYS A 125 -17.08 -2.09 -16.17
C LYS A 125 -15.77 -2.87 -16.28
N PRO A 126 -14.79 -2.58 -15.41
CA PRO A 126 -13.43 -3.10 -15.56
C PRO A 126 -13.31 -4.61 -15.32
N TYR A 127 -14.35 -5.22 -14.74
CA TYR A 127 -14.32 -6.62 -14.33
C TYR A 127 -15.11 -7.46 -15.31
N GLU A 128 -14.41 -8.08 -16.25
CA GLU A 128 -15.01 -9.01 -17.21
C GLU A 128 -14.98 -10.46 -16.70
N CYS A 129 -16.11 -11.15 -16.81
CA CYS A 129 -16.17 -12.58 -16.57
C CYS A 129 -15.67 -13.35 -17.79
N ASN A 130 -14.51 -14.00 -17.68
CA ASN A 130 -13.92 -14.80 -18.77
C ASN A 130 -14.76 -16.03 -19.17
N GLN A 131 -15.80 -16.39 -18.40
CA GLN A 131 -16.67 -17.53 -18.71
C GLN A 131 -17.96 -17.13 -19.45
N CYS A 132 -18.44 -15.90 -19.29
CA CYS A 132 -19.70 -15.46 -19.90
C CYS A 132 -19.65 -14.06 -20.51
N SER A 133 -18.46 -13.47 -20.65
CA SER A 133 -18.16 -12.14 -21.22
C SER A 133 -19.00 -11.00 -20.63
N LYS A 134 -19.60 -11.21 -19.45
CA LYS A 134 -20.33 -10.16 -18.74
C LYS A 134 -19.33 -9.26 -18.02
N ALA A 135 -19.42 -7.97 -18.30
CA ALA A 135 -18.67 -6.95 -17.60
C ALA A 135 -19.47 -6.40 -16.41
N PHE A 136 -18.79 -6.19 -15.29
CA PHE A 136 -19.35 -5.68 -14.05
C PHE A 136 -18.63 -4.41 -13.60
N SER A 137 -19.40 -3.47 -13.07
CA SER A 137 -18.93 -2.46 -12.12
C SER A 137 -19.10 -3.06 -10.71
N TYR A 138 -18.18 -2.74 -9.79
CA TYR A 138 -18.23 -3.23 -8.41
C TYR A 138 -19.43 -2.70 -7.63
#